data_AF-A0ABD7GNF1-F1
#
_entry.id   AF-A0ABD7GNF1-F1
#
_cell.length_a   1.000
_cell.length_b   1.000
_cell.length_c   1.000
_cell.angle_alpha   90.00
_cell.angle_beta   90.00
_cell.angle_gamma   90.00
#
_symmetry.space_group_name_H-M   'P 1'
#
loop_
_entity.id
_entity.type
_entity.pdbx_description
1 polymer ?
#
loop_
_entity_poly.entity_id
_entity_poly.type
_entity_poly.pdbx_seq_one_letter_code
_entity_poly.pdbx_strand_id
1 'polypeptide(L)' 'MSSISERIKFLLAREGLKQRDLAEALSTSPQTVNNWIKRDALSREAAQQISEKFGYSLDWLLNGEGSPKKD' A
#
# COMPACT_ATOMS: atom_id res chain seq x y z
N MET A 1 -4.57 3.21 12.15
CA MET A 1 -4.76 3.70 10.77
C MET A 1 -6.08 3.13 10.31
N SER A 2 -7.04 4.01 10.08
CA SER A 2 -8.43 3.61 9.85
C SER A 2 -8.72 3.48 8.35
N SER A 3 -7.92 4.13 7.51
CA SER A 3 -8.14 4.24 6.06
C SER A 3 -7.00 3.70 5.21
N ILE A 4 -7.30 3.23 3.99
CA ILE A 4 -6.31 2.75 3.00
C ILE A 4 -5.33 3.86 2.67
N SER A 5 -5.85 5.09 2.53
CA SER A 5 -5.07 6.29 2.27
C SER A 5 -3.98 6.52 3.34
N GLU A 6 -4.29 6.33 4.62
CA GLU A 6 -3.31 6.43 5.71
C GLU A 6 -2.24 5.34 5.64
N ARG A 7 -2.65 4.10 5.35
CA ARG A 7 -1.76 2.94 5.25
C ARG A 7 -0.77 3.07 4.10
N ILE A 8 -1.24 3.50 2.93
CA ILE A 8 -0.38 3.78 1.77
C ILE A 8 0.59 4.92 2.11
N LYS A 9 0.10 6.04 2.68
CA LYS A 9 0.98 7.15 3.09
C LYS A 9 2.02 6.73 4.11
N PHE A 10 1.66 5.89 5.07
CA PHE A 10 2.59 5.35 6.06
C PHE A 10 3.67 4.50 5.40
N LEU A 11 3.28 3.58 4.51
CA LEU A 11 4.24 2.77 3.75
C LEU A 11 5.20 3.66 2.94
N LEU A 12 4.66 4.65 2.22
CA LEU A 12 5.46 5.59 1.44
C LEU A 12 6.47 6.34 2.33
N ALA A 13 6.02 6.85 3.48
CA ALA A 13 6.88 7.56 4.42
C ALA A 13 7.95 6.65 5.03
N ARG A 14 7.60 5.40 5.35
CA ARG A 14 8.51 4.43 5.98
C ARG A 14 9.58 3.93 5.03
N GLU A 15 9.23 3.70 3.77
CA GLU A 15 10.18 3.27 2.74
C GLU A 15 10.88 4.45 2.04
N GLY A 16 10.49 5.70 2.33
CA GLY A 16 11.04 6.89 1.66
C GLY A 16 10.62 7.04 0.20
N LEU A 17 9.50 6.43 -0.19
CA LEU A 17 8.98 6.38 -1.55
C LEU A 17 7.92 7.45 -1.81
N LYS A 18 7.75 7.85 -3.07
CA LYS A 18 6.58 8.62 -3.51
C LYS A 18 5.56 7.69 -4.16
N GLN A 19 4.34 8.20 -4.37
CA GLN A 19 3.26 7.44 -5.03
C GLN A 19 3.67 6.91 -6.41
N ARG A 20 4.52 7.66 -7.14
CA ARG A 20 5.07 7.24 -8.43
C ARG A 20 6.02 6.06 -8.27
N ASP A 21 6.95 6.11 -7.31
CA ASP A 21 7.88 5.01 -7.06
C ASP A 21 7.13 3.74 -6.65
N LEU A 22 6.07 3.86 -5.84
CA LEU A 22 5.21 2.73 -5.51
C LEU A 22 4.47 2.21 -6.73
N ALA A 23 3.98 3.09 -7.61
CA ALA A 23 3.31 2.68 -8.84
C ALA A 23 4.27 1.90 -9.76
N GLU A 24 5.48 2.43 -9.96
CA GLU A 24 6.54 1.79 -10.74
C GLU A 24 6.97 0.45 -10.11
N ALA A 25 7.11 0.40 -8.79
CA ALA A 25 7.43 -0.83 -8.07
C ALA A 25 6.34 -1.91 -8.26
N LEU A 26 5.06 -1.54 -8.27
CA LEU A 26 3.93 -2.44 -8.43
C LEU A 26 3.51 -2.65 -9.90
N SER A 27 4.34 -2.21 -10.86
CA SER A 27 4.03 -2.25 -12.29
C SER A 27 2.62 -1.72 -12.61
N THR A 28 2.20 -0.65 -11.95
CA THR A 28 0.90 0.00 -12.11
C THR A 28 1.06 1.47 -12.43
N SER A 29 -0.05 2.13 -12.76
CA SER A 29 -0.07 3.57 -13.05
C SER A 29 -0.17 4.40 -11.77
N PRO A 30 0.49 5.57 -11.68
CA PRO A 30 0.33 6.50 -10.55
C PRO A 30 -1.13 6.91 -10.32
N GLN A 31 -1.94 6.94 -11.39
CA GLN A 31 -3.38 7.15 -11.32
C GLN A 31 -4.09 6.07 -10.51
N THR A 32 -3.67 4.81 -10.62
CA THR A 32 -4.21 3.69 -9.85
C THR A 32 -3.93 3.88 -8.37
N VAL A 33 -2.69 4.25 -8.00
CA VAL A 33 -2.31 4.53 -6.61
C VAL A 33 -3.13 5.70 -6.05
N ASN A 34 -3.28 6.78 -6.81
CA ASN A 34 -4.11 7.91 -6.42
C ASN A 34 -5.59 7.51 -6.28
N ASN A 35 -6.10 6.63 -7.13
CA ASN A 35 -7.46 6.10 -7.02
C ASN A 35 -7.65 5.29 -5.74
N TRP A 36 -6.66 4.48 -5.33
CA TRP A 36 -6.72 3.76 -4.05
C TRP A 36 -6.82 4.71 -2.86
N ILE A 37 -6.04 5.78 -2.87
CA ILE A 37 -6.05 6.82 -1.83
C ILE A 37 -7.38 7.59 -1.84
N LYS A 38 -7.90 7.94 -3.02
CA LYS A 38 -9.16 8.70 -3.14
C LYS A 38 -10.41 7.88 -2.81
N ARG A 39 -10.44 6.62 -3.21
CA ARG A 39 -11.58 5.69 -3.01
C ARG A 39 -11.51 4.95 -1.69
N ASP A 40 -10.42 5.15 -0.94
CA ASP A 40 -10.07 4.38 0.25
C ASP A 40 -10.20 2.87 0.04
N ALA A 41 -9.77 2.40 -1.12
CA ALA A 41 -9.95 1.02 -1.57
C ALA A 41 -8.69 0.53 -2.30
N LEU A 42 -8.07 -0.53 -1.78
CA LEU A 42 -6.90 -1.17 -2.38
C LEU A 42 -7.29 -2.54 -2.94
N SER A 43 -6.90 -2.82 -4.17
CA SER A 43 -7.11 -4.15 -4.75
C SER A 43 -6.25 -5.20 -4.04
N ARG A 44 -6.79 -6.40 -3.85
CA ARG A 44 -6.06 -7.52 -3.23
C ARG A 44 -4.75 -7.84 -3.94
N GLU A 45 -4.74 -7.77 -5.28
CA GLU A 45 -3.53 -7.96 -6.10
C GLU A 45 -2.44 -6.95 -5.76
N ALA A 46 -2.80 -5.67 -5.60
CA ALA A 46 -1.85 -4.62 -5.22
C ALA A 46 -1.33 -4.83 -3.79
N ALA A 47 -2.22 -5.18 -2.84
CA ALA A 47 -1.82 -5.52 -1.48
C ALA A 47 -0.84 -6.71 -1.46
N GLN A 48 -1.06 -7.71 -2.31
CA GLN A 48 -0.20 -8.88 -2.40
C GLN A 48 1.18 -8.52 -2.95
N GLN A 49 1.24 -7.75 -4.03
CA GLN A 49 2.51 -7.26 -4.56
C GLN A 49 3.29 -6.40 -3.55
N ILE A 50 2.59 -5.54 -2.78
CA ILE A 50 3.22 -4.76 -1.71
C ILE A 50 3.78 -5.69 -0.64
N SER A 51 3.01 -6.71 -0.25
CA SER A 51 3.45 -7.71 0.72
C SER A 51 4.70 -8.44 0.25
N GLU A 52 4.74 -8.89 -1.01
CA GLU A 52 5.88 -9.61 -1.59
C GLU A 52 7.12 -8.72 -1.77
N LYS A 53 6.96 -7.46 -2.17
CA LYS A 53 8.08 -6.55 -2.42
C LYS A 53 8.66 -5.92 -1.16
N PHE A 54 7.80 -5.55 -0.23
CA PHE A 54 8.18 -4.74 0.95
C PHE A 54 8.07 -5.51 2.28
N GLY A 55 7.47 -6.70 2.27
CA GLY A 55 7.28 -7.54 3.47
C GLY A 55 6.11 -7.13 4.36
N TYR A 56 5.19 -6.30 3.85
CA TYR A 56 4.04 -5.83 4.63
C TYR A 56 2.95 -6.91 4.72
N SER A 57 2.14 -6.89 5.77
CA SER A 57 1.05 -7.86 5.93
C SER A 57 -0.15 -7.52 5.04
N LEU A 58 -0.69 -8.51 4.34
CA LEU A 58 -1.86 -8.34 3.47
C LEU A 58 -3.08 -7.87 4.28
N ASP A 59 -3.32 -8.47 5.45
CA ASP A 59 -4.43 -8.15 6.35
C ASP A 59 -4.34 -6.70 6.86
N TRP A 60 -3.12 -6.23 7.14
CA TRP A 60 -2.90 -4.85 7.53
C TRP A 60 -3.14 -3.88 6.36
N LEU A 61 -2.68 -4.23 5.16
CA LEU A 61 -2.89 -3.42 3.97
C LEU A 61 -4.36 -3.29 3.59
N LEU A 62 -5.16 -4.36 3.72
CA LEU A 62 -6.57 -4.40 3.33
C LEU A 62 -7.51 -3.95 4.45
N ASN A 63 -7.33 -4.46 5.66
CA ASN A 63 -8.24 -4.24 6.78
C ASN A 63 -7.66 -3.34 7.88
N GLY A 64 -6.34 -3.09 7.87
CA GLY A 64 -5.68 -2.33 8.93
C GLY A 64 -5.49 -3.14 10.21
N GLU A 65 -5.68 -4.46 10.14
CA GLU A 65 -5.61 -5.36 11.27
C GLU A 65 -4.19 -5.91 11.46
N GLY A 66 -3.76 -5.99 12.72
CA GLY A 66 -2.47 -6.55 13.11
C GLY A 66 -1.28 -5.64 12.82
N SER A 67 -0.10 -6.26 12.62
CA SER A 67 1.16 -5.54 12.43
C SER A 67 1.42 -5.22 10.95
N PRO A 68 1.96 -4.03 10.63
CA PRO A 68 2.22 -3.61 9.26
C PRO A 68 3.25 -4.47 8.54
N LYS A 69 4.30 -4.90 9.23
CA LYS A 69 5.40 -5.69 8.68
C LYS A 69 5.56 -6.94 9.54
N LYS A 70 5.68 -8.10 8.90
CA LYS A 70 6.08 -9.33 9.59
C LYS A 70 7.60 -9.22 9.78
N ASP A 71 8.05 -9.32 11.03
CA ASP A 71 9.46 -9.47 11.38
C ASP A 71 9.95 -10.85 10.93
#